data_AF-A0A6A4GPB0-F1
#
_entry.id   AF-A0A6A4GPB0-F1
#
_cell.length_a   1.000
_cell.length_b   1.000
_cell.length_c   1.000
_cell.angle_alpha   90.00
_cell.angle_beta   90.00
_cell.angle_gamma   90.00
#
_symmetry.space_group_name_H-M   'P 1'
#
loop_
_entity.id
_entity.type
_entity.pdbx_description
1 polymer ?
#
loop_
_entity_poly.entity_id
_entity_poly.type
_entity_poly.pdbx_seq_one_letter_code
_entity_poly.pdbx_strand_id
1 'polypeptide(L)' 'KIISITCDNASANTAMLEDLKEILPNFLSKDAHVRCMSHMVNLMAKGVLCPFE' A
#
# COMPACT_ATOMS: atom_id res chain seq x y z
N LYS A 1 -4.58 -18.86 -4.18
CA LYS A 1 -5.17 -17.98 -3.15
C LYS A 1 -4.20 -16.82 -2.91
N ILE A 2 -4.58 -15.59 -3.23
CA ILE A 2 -3.75 -14.41 -2.96
C ILE A 2 -3.98 -14.00 -1.51
N ILE A 3 -2.90 -13.90 -0.73
CA ILE A 3 -2.95 -13.62 0.71
C ILE A 3 -2.59 -12.17 1.04
N SER A 4 -1.71 -11.56 0.24
CA SER A 4 -1.29 -10.18 0.38
C SER A 4 -0.77 -9.62 -0.95
N ILE A 5 -0.79 -8.30 -1.08
CA ILE A 5 -0.22 -7.58 -2.22
C ILE A 5 0.66 -6.45 -1.67
N THR A 6 1.87 -6.31 -2.24
CA THR A 6 2.77 -5.23 -1.89
C THR A 6 2.75 -4.13 -2.95
N CYS A 7 2.44 -2.90 -2.55
CA CYS A 7 2.49 -1.72 -3.42
C CYS A 7 2.78 -0.46 -2.58
N ASP A 8 3.16 0.64 -3.22
CA ASP A 8 3.47 1.88 -2.51
C ASP A 8 2.22 2.51 -1.85
N ASN A 9 2.45 3.52 -1.01
CA ASN A 9 1.41 4.15 -0.19
C ASN A 9 0.76 5.32 -0.95
N ALA A 10 0.27 5.03 -2.15
CA ALA A 10 -0.49 5.96 -2.98
C ALA A 10 -1.99 5.67 -2.88
N SER A 11 -2.81 6.72 -2.97
CA SER A 11 -4.27 6.61 -2.96
C SER A 11 -4.78 5.74 -4.10
N ALA A 12 -4.17 5.82 -5.28
CA ALA A 12 -4.51 4.99 -6.44
C ALA A 12 -4.33 3.48 -6.15
N ASN A 13 -3.25 3.10 -5.47
CA ASN A 13 -3.02 1.70 -5.09
C ASN A 13 -4.03 1.23 -4.04
N THR A 14 -4.44 2.12 -3.14
CA THR A 14 -5.47 1.82 -2.15
C THR A 14 -6.82 1.60 -2.83
N ALA A 15 -7.19 2.44 -3.80
CA ALA A 15 -8.40 2.26 -4.60
C ALA A 15 -8.37 0.94 -5.40
N MET A 16 -7.24 0.65 -6.06
CA MET A 16 -7.05 -0.61 -6.80
C MET A 16 -7.30 -1.84 -5.93
N LEU A 17 -6.90 -1.83 -4.65
CA LEU A 17 -7.12 -2.96 -3.73
C LEU A 17 -8.59 -3.13 -3.33
N GLU A 18 -9.37 -2.05 -3.32
CA GLU A 18 -10.83 -2.10 -3.12
C GLU A 18 -11.49 -2.75 -4.35
N ASP A 19 -11.13 -2.31 -5.56
CA ASP A 19 -11.63 -2.88 -6.82
C ASP A 19 -11.25 -4.38 -6.95
N LEU A 20 -10.06 -4.76 -6.47
CA LEU A 20 -9.58 -6.13 -6.52
C LEU A 20 -10.43 -7.12 -5.73
N LYS A 21 -11.20 -6.63 -4.74
CA LYS A 21 -12.15 -7.43 -3.97
C LYS A 21 -13.28 -7.99 -4.84
N GLU A 22 -13.66 -7.26 -5.90
CA GLU A 22 -14.71 -7.68 -6.83
C GLU A 22 -14.21 -8.78 -7.78
N ILE A 23 -12.92 -8.77 -8.10
CA ILE A 23 -12.29 -9.70 -9.06
C ILE A 23 -11.80 -10.97 -8.34
N LEU A 24 -11.35 -10.83 -7.10
CA LEU A 24 -10.75 -11.92 -6.31
C LEU A 24 -11.68 -12.30 -5.15
N PRO A 25 -12.62 -13.24 -5.36
CA PRO A 25 -13.43 -13.75 -4.26
C PRO A 25 -12.48 -14.34 -3.23
N ASN A 26 -12.57 -13.88 -1.97
CA ASN A 26 -11.69 -14.19 -0.83
C ASN A 26 -10.43 -13.33 -0.66
N PHE A 27 -10.17 -12.32 -1.48
CA PHE A 27 -9.10 -11.35 -1.19
C PHE A 27 -9.57 -10.38 -0.10
N LEU A 28 -8.71 -10.16 0.90
CA LEU A 28 -9.04 -9.29 2.05
C LEU A 28 -8.88 -7.79 1.72
N SER A 29 -8.78 -7.44 0.43
CA SER A 29 -8.71 -6.05 -0.04
C SER A 29 -7.59 -5.27 0.68
N LYS A 30 -7.92 -4.13 1.30
CA LYS A 30 -6.98 -3.30 2.04
C LYS A 30 -6.33 -3.99 3.24
N ASP A 31 -7.00 -4.93 3.91
CA ASP A 31 -6.41 -5.70 5.01
C ASP A 31 -5.28 -6.63 4.54
N ALA A 32 -5.23 -6.93 3.24
CA ALA A 32 -4.17 -7.68 2.58
C ALA A 32 -3.07 -6.76 1.98
N HIS A 33 -3.12 -5.44 2.20
CA HIS A 33 -2.12 -4.50 1.69
C HIS A 33 -0.87 -4.48 2.55
N VAL A 34 0.27 -4.83 1.93
CA VAL A 34 1.59 -4.59 2.49
C VAL A 34 2.19 -3.36 1.82
N ARG A 35 2.65 -2.38 2.61
CA ARG A 35 3.30 -1.19 2.05
C ARG A 35 4.70 -1.53 1.55
N CYS A 36 5.06 -1.00 0.38
CA CYS A 36 6.40 -1.15 -0.17
C CYS A 36 7.46 -0.62 0.81
N MET A 37 8.41 -1.47 1.19
CA MET A 37 9.48 -1.12 2.14
C MET A 37 10.28 0.09 1.66
N SER A 38 10.66 0.13 0.39
CA SER A 38 11.42 1.26 -0.19
C SER A 38 10.67 2.58 -0.05
N HIS A 39 9.34 2.56 -0.21
CA HIS A 39 8.53 3.77 -0.05
C HIS A 39 8.43 4.19 1.42
N MET A 40 8.27 3.24 2.35
CA MET A 40 8.28 3.53 3.78
C MET A 40 9.62 4.13 4.23
N VAL A 41 10.75 3.60 3.75
CA VAL A 41 12.08 4.15 4.04
C VAL A 41 12.21 5.57 3.48
N ASN A 42 11.76 5.82 2.26
CA ASN A 42 11.77 7.16 1.67
C ASN A 42 10.91 8.15 2.47
N LEU A 43 9.69 7.75 2.90
CA LEU A 43 8.84 8.58 3.74
C LEU A 43 9.46 8.86 5.10
N MET A 44 10.08 7.85 5.72
CA MET A 44 10.80 8.03 6.99
C MET A 44 11.97 8.99 6.82
N ALA A 45 12.77 8.84 5.76
CA ALA A 45 13.88 9.74 5.46
C ALA A 45 13.40 11.17 5.25
N LYS A 46 12.32 11.39 4.48
CA LYS A 46 11.70 12.72 4.33
C LYS A 46 11.22 13.28 5.65
N GLY A 47 10.54 12.49 6.49
CA GLY A 47 10.07 12.95 7.80
C GLY A 47 11.20 13.34 8.77
N VAL A 48 12.39 12.74 8.64
CA VAL A 48 13.56 13.05 9.48
C VAL A 48 14.37 14.21 8.91
N LEU A 49 14.63 14.20 7.60
CA LEU A 49 15.52 15.17 6.93
C LEU A 49 14.81 16.47 6.55
N CYS A 50 13.51 16.39 6.28
CA CYS A 50 12.69 17.46 5.71
C CYS A 50 11.33 17.59 6.45
N PRO A 51 11.31 17.79 7.79
CA PRO A 51 10.08 17.68 8.60
C PRO A 51 9.02 18.75 8.32
N PHE A 52 9.36 19.82 7.59
CA PHE A 52 8.48 20.95 7.29
C PHE A 52 8.35 21.24 5.78
N GLU A 53 8.88 20.36 4.93
CA GLU A 53 8.66 20.41 3.47
C GLU A 53 7.36 19.71 3.06
#